data_AF-A0A510IA77-F1
#
_entry.id   AF-A0A510IA77-F1
#
_cell.length_a   1.000
_cell.length_b   1.000
_cell.length_c   1.000
_cell.angle_alpha   90.00
_cell.angle_beta   90.00
_cell.angle_gamma   90.00
#
_symmetry.space_group_name_H-M   'P 1'
#
loop_
_entity.id
_entity.type
_entity.pdbx_description
1 polymer ?
#
loop_
_entity_poly.entity_id
_entity_poly.type
_entity_poly.pdbx_seq_one_letter_code
_entity_poly.pdbx_strand_id
1 'polypeptide(L)'
;MKTIDYFYNKHIRAARRASRGLAGLERAKAIYHYFEDETIHPHAWYTYREEMLNRSSDHQFPIDLMKEMAMLTATNEYFDLDSQDNTN
;
A
#
# COMPACT_ATOMS: atom_id res chain seq x y z
N MET A 1 1.92 -17.28 13.78
CA MET A 1 2.54 -16.65 12.59
C MET A 1 1.59 -15.58 12.05
N LYS A 2 2.09 -14.38 11.75
CA LYS A 2 1.28 -13.37 11.03
C LYS A 2 1.20 -13.79 9.57
N THR A 3 0.02 -13.68 8.96
CA THR A 3 -0.20 -14.03 7.55
C THR A 3 -0.04 -12.79 6.65
N ILE A 4 0.09 -13.00 5.34
CA ILE A 4 0.03 -11.89 4.35
C ILE A 4 -1.26 -11.09 4.54
N ASP A 5 -2.41 -11.75 4.73
CA ASP A 5 -3.70 -11.08 4.96
C ASP A 5 -3.70 -10.16 6.20
N TYR A 6 -2.96 -10.53 7.25
CA TYR A 6 -2.83 -9.67 8.43
C TYR A 6 -2.13 -8.35 8.08
N PHE A 7 -1.01 -8.43 7.36
CA PHE A 7 -0.23 -7.25 6.95
C PHE A 7 -0.99 -6.40 5.92
N TYR A 8 -1.62 -7.05 4.93
CA TYR A 8 -2.47 -6.38 3.96
C TYR A 8 -3.58 -5.56 4.65
N ASN A 9 -4.33 -6.19 5.57
CA ASN A 9 -5.40 -5.50 6.30
C ASN A 9 -4.89 -4.41 7.25
N LYS A 10 -3.67 -4.54 7.79
CA LYS A 10 -2.99 -3.48 8.55
C LYS A 10 -2.77 -2.26 7.65
N HIS A 11 -2.19 -2.44 6.47
CA HIS A 11 -1.90 -1.33 5.54
C HIS A 11 -3.16 -0.70 4.95
N ILE A 12 -4.18 -1.50 4.57
CA ILE A 12 -5.47 -0.95 4.12
C ILE A 12 -6.09 -0.03 5.18
N ARG A 13 -6.07 -0.42 6.45
CA ARG A 13 -6.61 0.41 7.54
C ARG A 13 -5.80 1.68 7.76
N ALA A 14 -4.47 1.58 7.71
CA ALA A 14 -3.59 2.73 7.88
C ALA A 14 -3.71 3.74 6.72
N ALA A 15 -3.66 3.27 5.48
CA ALA A 15 -3.83 4.10 4.28
C ALA A 15 -5.20 4.81 4.27
N ARG A 16 -6.28 4.12 4.65
CA ARG A 16 -7.62 4.74 4.80
C ARG A 16 -7.65 5.85 5.84
N ARG A 17 -6.88 5.72 6.93
CA ARG A 17 -6.76 6.78 7.95
C ARG A 17 -5.97 7.97 7.41
N ALA A 18 -4.84 7.72 6.75
CA ALA A 18 -4.01 8.76 6.14
C ALA A 18 -4.78 9.55 5.07
N SER A 19 -5.63 8.88 4.30
CA SER A 19 -6.37 9.49 3.19
C SER A 19 -7.79 9.96 3.57
N ARG A 20 -8.13 10.05 4.86
CA ARG A 20 -9.51 10.29 5.31
C ARG A 20 -10.00 11.68 4.91
N GLY A 21 -11.18 11.75 4.31
CA GLY A 21 -11.80 13.02 3.88
C GLY A 21 -11.27 13.56 2.56
N LEU A 22 -10.27 12.91 1.95
CA LEU A 22 -9.74 13.26 0.64
C LEU A 22 -10.47 12.48 -0.46
N ALA A 23 -10.45 12.99 -1.68
CA ALA A 23 -11.00 12.35 -2.88
C ALA A 23 -10.06 12.50 -4.08
N GLY A 24 -10.30 11.71 -5.13
CA GLY A 24 -9.55 11.81 -6.39
C GLY A 24 -8.04 11.71 -6.21
N LEU A 25 -7.31 12.52 -6.97
CA LEU A 25 -5.86 12.57 -6.95
C LEU A 25 -5.27 12.92 -5.58
N GLU A 26 -5.90 13.82 -4.82
CA GLU A 26 -5.41 14.19 -3.49
C GLU A 26 -5.48 13.01 -2.51
N ARG A 27 -6.52 12.18 -2.63
CA ARG A 27 -6.60 10.93 -1.87
C ARG A 27 -5.49 9.96 -2.27
N ALA A 28 -5.26 9.80 -3.58
CA ALA A 28 -4.22 8.90 -4.08
C ALA A 28 -2.82 9.33 -3.64
N LYS A 29 -2.51 10.63 -3.66
CA LYS A 29 -1.25 11.18 -3.14
C LYS A 29 -1.05 10.86 -1.66
N ALA A 30 -2.08 11.07 -0.83
CA ALA A 30 -1.99 10.75 0.60
C ALA A 30 -1.78 9.25 0.87
N ILE A 31 -2.36 8.40 0.03
CA ILE A 31 -2.14 6.94 0.07
C ILE A 31 -0.69 6.63 -0.30
N TYR A 32 -0.21 7.17 -1.41
CA TYR A 32 1.18 7.03 -1.84
C TYR A 32 2.17 7.47 -0.75
N HIS A 33 1.99 8.66 -0.16
CA HIS A 33 2.87 9.17 0.90
C HIS A 33 2.90 8.25 2.11
N TYR A 34 1.75 7.68 2.52
CA TYR A 34 1.75 6.67 3.57
C TYR A 34 2.67 5.49 3.24
N PHE A 35 2.64 4.97 2.02
CA PHE A 35 3.47 3.82 1.65
C PHE A 35 4.95 4.18 1.47
N GLU A 36 5.26 5.37 0.94
CA GLU A 36 6.62 5.87 0.76
C GLU A 36 7.29 6.19 2.11
N ASP A 37 6.58 6.87 3.01
CA ASP A 37 7.17 7.46 4.20
C ASP A 37 7.07 6.56 5.45
N GLU A 38 6.05 5.69 5.51
CA GLU A 38 5.68 4.96 6.75
C GLU A 38 5.75 3.43 6.60
N THR A 39 6.23 2.91 5.46
CA THR A 39 6.29 1.46 5.22
C THR A 39 7.56 1.04 4.48
N ILE A 40 7.77 -0.27 4.35
CA ILE A 40 8.87 -0.86 3.57
C ILE A 40 8.50 -1.05 2.09
N HIS A 41 7.55 -0.29 1.56
CA HIS A 41 7.12 -0.45 0.17
C HIS A 41 8.33 -0.25 -0.76
N PRO A 42 8.61 -1.17 -1.70
CA PRO A 42 9.86 -1.16 -2.44
C PRO A 42 10.01 0.07 -3.34
N HIS A 43 8.95 0.44 -4.08
CA HIS A 43 8.96 1.56 -5.04
C HIS A 43 7.61 2.30 -5.08
N ALA A 44 7.20 2.96 -3.98
CA ALA A 44 5.84 3.51 -3.89
C ALA A 44 5.58 4.61 -4.94
N TRP A 45 6.57 5.47 -5.24
CA TRP A 45 6.44 6.46 -6.32
C TRP A 45 6.23 5.83 -7.70
N TYR A 46 6.94 4.74 -8.00
CA TYR A 46 6.78 4.03 -9.26
C TYR A 46 5.37 3.44 -9.39
N THR A 47 4.90 2.71 -8.37
CA THR A 47 3.54 2.15 -8.34
C THR A 47 2.47 3.23 -8.49
N TYR A 48 2.63 4.38 -7.82
CA TYR A 48 1.73 5.53 -7.99
C TYR A 48 1.65 6.00 -9.44
N ARG A 49 2.81 6.15 -10.10
CA ARG A 49 2.86 6.62 -11.49
C ARG A 49 2.21 5.63 -12.45
N GLU A 50 2.49 4.34 -12.32
CA GLU A 50 1.91 3.31 -13.18
C GLU A 50 0.38 3.26 -13.02
N GLU A 51 -0.13 3.25 -11.79
CA GLU A 51 -1.57 3.28 -11.53
C GLU A 51 -2.22 4.58 -12.03
N MET A 52 -1.51 5.70 -11.95
CA MET A 52 -1.98 6.98 -12.48
C MET A 52 -2.08 6.98 -14.01
N LEU A 53 -1.18 6.28 -14.70
CA LEU A 53 -1.25 6.08 -16.16
C LEU A 53 -2.41 5.16 -16.55
N ASN A 54 -2.70 4.15 -15.72
CA ASN A 54 -3.79 3.20 -15.93
C ASN A 54 -5.17 3.68 -15.43
N ARG A 55 -5.22 4.88 -14.83
CA ARG A 55 -6.44 5.45 -14.25
C ARG A 55 -7.54 5.61 -15.30
N SER A 56 -8.62 4.87 -15.11
CA SER A 56 -9.89 5.03 -15.84
C SER A 56 -10.94 5.86 -15.07
N SER A 57 -10.77 6.02 -13.75
CA SER A 57 -11.73 6.69 -12.87
C SER A 57 -11.05 7.35 -11.68
N ASP A 58 -11.36 8.62 -11.42
CA ASP A 58 -10.87 9.35 -10.24
C ASP A 58 -11.42 8.81 -8.92
N HIS A 59 -12.57 8.15 -8.95
CA HIS A 59 -13.12 7.49 -7.77
C HIS A 59 -12.41 6.17 -7.47
N GLN A 60 -12.18 5.38 -8.52
CA GLN A 60 -11.67 4.01 -8.39
C GLN A 60 -10.14 3.98 -8.23
N PHE A 61 -9.43 4.91 -8.87
CA PHE A 61 -7.96 4.97 -8.84
C PHE A 61 -7.35 4.95 -7.43
N PRO A 62 -7.79 5.78 -6.46
CA PRO A 62 -7.25 5.72 -5.11
C PRO A 62 -7.52 4.39 -4.40
N ILE A 63 -8.58 3.67 -4.80
CA ILE A 63 -8.93 2.37 -4.22
C ILE A 63 -8.00 1.29 -4.78
N ASP A 64 -7.74 1.30 -6.08
CA ASP A 64 -6.89 0.31 -6.74
C ASP A 64 -5.42 0.50 -6.33
N LEU A 65 -4.92 1.74 -6.36
CA LEU A 65 -3.60 2.12 -5.86
C LEU A 65 -3.35 1.60 -4.43
N MET A 66 -4.33 1.78 -3.54
CA MET A 66 -4.22 1.35 -2.15
C MET A 66 -4.13 -0.16 -2.00
N LYS A 67 -4.86 -0.92 -2.83
CA LYS A 67 -4.82 -2.38 -2.80
C LYS A 67 -3.48 -2.89 -3.31
N GLU A 68 -3.00 -2.33 -4.41
CA GLU A 68 -1.73 -2.71 -5.03
C GLU A 68 -0.56 -2.47 -4.06
N MET A 69 -0.46 -1.25 -3.52
CA MET A 69 0.58 -0.92 -2.56
C MET A 69 0.48 -1.76 -1.28
N ALA A 70 -0.74 -1.97 -0.75
CA ALA A 70 -0.91 -2.80 0.43
C ALA A 70 -0.47 -4.25 0.21
N MET A 71 -0.73 -4.81 -0.98
CA MET A 71 -0.37 -6.19 -1.29
C MET A 71 1.15 -6.36 -1.44
N LEU A 72 1.81 -5.44 -2.15
CA LEU A 72 3.26 -5.46 -2.31
C LEU A 72 3.98 -5.29 -0.97
N THR A 73 3.58 -4.31 -0.16
CA THR A 73 4.15 -4.14 1.19
C THR A 73 3.91 -5.35 2.08
N ALA A 74 2.69 -5.91 2.08
CA ALA A 74 2.35 -7.07 2.90
C ALA A 74 3.15 -8.32 2.51
N THR A 75 3.42 -8.50 1.21
CA THR A 75 4.23 -9.60 0.69
C THR A 75 5.66 -9.51 1.21
N ASN A 76 6.26 -8.31 1.16
CA ASN A 76 7.60 -8.09 1.69
C ASN A 76 7.66 -8.27 3.22
N GLU A 77 6.71 -7.69 3.98
CA GLU A 77 6.68 -7.85 5.44
C GLU A 77 6.51 -9.33 5.85
N TYR A 78 5.76 -10.12 5.07
CA TYR A 78 5.61 -11.55 5.31
C TYR A 78 6.89 -12.33 5.03
N PHE A 79 7.55 -12.08 3.90
CA PHE A 79 8.82 -12.75 3.58
C PHE A 79 9.95 -12.35 4.53
N ASP A 80 9.99 -11.09 4.96
CA ASP A 80 10.95 -10.64 5.96
C ASP A 80 10.74 -11.38 7.29
N LEU A 81 9.48 -11.52 7.74
CA LEU A 81 9.15 -12.28 8.94
C LEU A 81 9.50 -13.77 8.81
N ASP A 82 9.13 -14.40 7.70
CA ASP A 82 9.41 -15.82 7.43
C ASP A 82 10.93 -16.08 7.38
N SER A 83 11.70 -15.15 6.81
CA SER A 83 13.17 -15.24 6.78
C SER A 83 13.78 -15.16 8.18
N GLN A 84 13.24 -14.31 9.06
CA GLN A 84 13.69 -14.20 10.45
C GLN A 84 13.37 -15.45 11.26
N ASP A 85 12.18 -16.02 11.07
CA ASP A 85 11.76 -17.26 11.74
C ASP A 85 12.63 -18.46 11.29
N ASN A 86 13.12 -18.47 10.04
CA ASN A 86 13.99 -19.53 9.50
C ASN A 86 15.49 -19.38 9.86
N THR A 87 15.90 -18.25 10.43
CA THR A 87 17.29 -17.99 10.86
C THR A 87 17.54 -18.13 12.36
N ASN A 88 16.49 -18.43 13.15
CA ASN A 88 16.55 -18.67 14.59
C ASN A 88 16.28 -20.13 14.93
#